data_AF-A0A518H2H3-F1
#
_entry.id   AF-A0A518H2H3-F1
#
_cell.length_a   1.000
_cell.length_b   1.000
_cell.length_c   1.000
_cell.angle_alpha   90.00
_cell.angle_beta   90.00
_cell.angle_gamma   90.00
#
_symmetry.space_group_name_H-M   'P 1'
#
loop_
_entity.id
_entity.type
_entity.pdbx_description
1 polymer ?
#
loop_
_entity_poly.entity_id
_entity_poly.type
_entity_poly.pdbx_seq_one_letter_code
_entity_poly.pdbx_strand_id
1 'polypeptide(L)'
;MTRICLPPFAPALALACVSAVAGCGGPRAEDDPRTMLGSFAMMENAVGDLCATVLDEAYRTSGDLGTDSDRIGMALAVFMKEAAETPLAADADLVREKINALERLAASRAPVEQQREAARTLQAAVSALKAKL
;
A
#
# COMPACT_ATOMS: atom_id res chain seq x y z
N MET A 1 12.48 47.19 58.80
CA MET A 1 12.47 45.91 59.52
C MET A 1 12.47 44.80 58.49
N THR A 2 13.63 44.18 58.33
CA THR A 2 14.00 43.27 57.25
C THR A 2 14.00 41.85 57.81
N ARG A 3 13.30 40.91 57.16
CA ARG A 3 13.55 39.47 57.32
C ARG A 3 13.37 38.78 55.97
N ILE A 4 14.48 38.65 55.27
CA ILE A 4 14.67 37.73 54.15
C ILE A 4 15.13 36.43 54.78
N CYS A 5 14.32 35.37 54.68
CA CYS A 5 14.72 34.01 55.03
C CYS A 5 15.11 33.28 53.75
N LEU A 6 16.42 33.04 53.58
CA LEU A 6 16.96 32.02 52.68
C LEU A 6 16.80 30.64 53.32
N PRO A 7 16.42 29.60 52.57
CA PRO A 7 16.79 28.22 52.89
C PRO A 7 18.13 27.81 52.24
N PRO A 8 18.83 26.81 52.82
CA PRO A 8 20.21 26.45 52.50
C PRO A 8 20.33 25.33 51.43
N PHE A 9 21.51 25.26 50.77
CA PHE A 9 22.27 24.07 50.31
C PHE A 9 21.47 22.77 50.03
N ALA A 10 21.55 22.05 48.89
CA ALA A 10 22.63 21.76 47.95
C ALA A 10 22.03 20.90 46.78
N PRO A 11 22.81 20.48 45.76
CA PRO A 11 22.32 20.12 44.43
C PRO A 11 21.95 18.64 44.29
N ALA A 12 20.85 18.35 43.61
CA ALA A 12 20.54 17.03 43.08
C ALA A 12 20.20 17.15 41.59
N LEU A 13 21.24 16.87 40.81
CA LEU A 13 21.18 16.39 39.45
C LEU A 13 20.18 15.21 39.35
N ALA A 14 19.66 14.98 38.14
CA ALA A 14 18.85 13.83 37.73
C ALA A 14 17.35 13.96 38.02
N LEU A 15 16.43 13.70 37.10
CA LEU A 15 16.53 13.00 35.83
C LEU A 15 15.39 13.52 34.97
N ALA A 16 15.70 14.08 33.81
CA ALA A 16 14.70 14.27 32.77
C ALA A 16 14.20 12.88 32.38
N CYS A 17 12.98 12.53 32.76
CA CYS A 17 12.29 11.36 32.20
C CYS A 17 11.86 11.69 30.77
N VAL A 18 12.84 11.87 29.90
CA VAL A 18 12.72 11.64 28.47
C VAL A 18 12.97 10.15 28.27
N SER A 19 11.93 9.35 28.48
CA SER A 19 11.74 8.10 27.73
C SER A 19 11.06 8.54 26.43
N ALA A 20 11.77 8.93 25.37
CA ALA A 20 12.56 8.03 24.54
C ALA A 20 11.88 6.66 24.41
N VAL A 21 10.66 6.65 23.84
CA VAL A 21 10.14 5.46 23.17
C VAL A 21 10.92 5.32 21.86
N ALA A 22 12.20 4.98 22.00
CA ALA A 22 13.01 4.50 20.90
C ALA A 22 12.48 3.11 20.54
N GLY A 23 11.88 3.05 19.35
CA GLY A 23 11.54 1.86 18.56
C GLY A 23 11.58 0.50 19.25
N CYS A 24 10.41 0.02 19.68
CA CYS A 24 10.09 -1.38 19.44
C CYS A 24 9.99 -1.54 17.92
N GLY A 25 11.10 -1.90 17.28
CA GLY A 25 11.19 -2.26 15.87
C GLY A 25 10.44 -3.56 15.58
N GLY A 26 9.13 -3.55 15.78
CA GLY A 26 8.26 -4.47 15.05
C GLY A 26 8.23 -4.04 13.58
N PRO A 27 8.09 -4.99 12.64
CA PRO A 27 7.81 -4.63 11.25
C PRO A 27 6.65 -3.64 11.22
N ARG A 28 6.75 -2.57 10.41
CA ARG A 28 5.63 -1.66 10.21
C ARG A 28 4.45 -2.51 9.71
N ALA A 29 3.20 -2.10 9.97
CA ALA A 29 2.05 -2.86 9.44
C ALA A 29 2.15 -3.05 7.91
N GLU A 30 2.76 -2.09 7.22
CA GLU A 30 3.09 -2.09 5.79
C GLU A 30 4.08 -3.19 5.38
N ASP A 31 4.89 -3.70 6.32
CA ASP A 31 5.91 -4.73 6.10
C ASP A 31 5.37 -6.16 6.32
N ASP A 32 4.21 -6.35 6.97
CA ASP A 32 3.58 -7.67 7.13
C ASP A 32 2.54 -7.91 6.02
N PRO A 33 2.82 -8.79 5.05
CA PRO A 33 1.96 -9.03 3.90
C PRO A 33 0.62 -9.68 4.26
N ARG A 34 0.44 -10.13 5.51
CA ARG A 34 -0.79 -10.75 6.02
C ARG A 34 -1.77 -9.74 6.61
N THR A 35 -1.36 -8.47 6.72
CA THR A 35 -2.22 -7.39 7.18
C THR A 35 -2.83 -6.65 6.01
N MET A 36 -3.94 -5.96 6.22
CA MET A 36 -4.59 -5.14 5.20
C MET A 36 -3.62 -4.11 4.57
N LEU A 37 -2.84 -3.39 5.39
CA LEU A 37 -1.91 -2.37 4.90
C LEU A 37 -0.73 -2.99 4.15
N GLY A 38 -0.14 -4.07 4.68
CA GLY A 38 0.98 -4.73 3.99
C GLY A 38 0.55 -5.40 2.69
N SER A 39 -0.60 -6.07 2.66
CA SER A 39 -1.14 -6.64 1.41
C SER A 39 -1.51 -5.56 0.41
N PHE A 40 -2.03 -4.41 0.86
CA PHE A 40 -2.27 -3.27 -0.02
C PHE A 40 -0.97 -2.72 -0.60
N ALA A 41 0.07 -2.51 0.22
CA ALA A 41 1.35 -1.98 -0.25
C ALA A 41 2.01 -2.90 -1.30
N MET A 42 1.93 -4.22 -1.11
CA MET A 42 2.39 -5.18 -2.11
C MET A 42 1.60 -5.08 -3.42
N MET A 43 0.27 -5.02 -3.32
CA MET A 43 -0.60 -4.87 -4.49
C MET A 43 -0.33 -3.55 -5.22
N GLU A 44 -0.19 -2.43 -4.50
CA GLU A 44 0.08 -1.11 -5.08
C GLU A 44 1.40 -1.11 -5.86
N ASN A 45 2.47 -1.65 -5.27
CA ASN A 45 3.76 -1.73 -5.94
C ASN A 45 3.69 -2.59 -7.21
N ALA A 46 3.09 -3.77 -7.12
CA ALA A 46 2.99 -4.68 -8.27
C ALA A 46 2.08 -4.12 -9.38
N VAL A 47 0.98 -3.43 -9.04
CA VAL A 47 0.17 -2.69 -10.02
C VAL A 47 0.97 -1.54 -10.61
N GLY A 48 1.78 -0.84 -9.82
CA GLY A 48 2.68 0.20 -10.29
C GLY A 48 3.66 -0.30 -11.36
N ASP A 49 4.34 -1.41 -11.09
CA ASP A 49 5.29 -2.05 -12.01
C ASP A 49 4.60 -2.54 -13.31
N LEU A 50 3.42 -3.16 -13.16
CA LEU A 50 2.59 -3.59 -14.28
C LEU A 50 2.17 -2.41 -15.16
N CYS A 51 1.65 -1.34 -14.55
CA CYS A 51 1.22 -0.14 -15.26
C CYS A 51 2.41 0.57 -15.93
N ALA A 52 3.56 0.65 -15.27
CA ALA A 52 4.78 1.19 -15.88
C ALA A 52 5.16 0.41 -17.14
N THR A 53 5.07 -0.92 -17.10
CA THR A 53 5.35 -1.79 -18.24
C THR A 53 4.36 -1.61 -19.38
N VAL A 54 3.05 -1.65 -19.10
CA VAL A 54 2.01 -1.58 -20.14
C VAL A 54 1.90 -0.19 -20.78
N LEU A 55 2.17 0.85 -20.00
CA LEU A 55 2.10 2.24 -20.47
C LEU A 55 3.37 2.70 -21.19
N ASP A 56 4.46 1.93 -21.12
CA ASP A 56 5.69 2.22 -21.85
C ASP A 56 5.45 2.25 -23.37
N GLU A 57 6.11 3.16 -24.09
CA GLU A 57 5.97 3.30 -25.54
C GLU A 57 6.50 2.08 -26.31
N ALA A 58 7.51 1.41 -25.77
CA ALA A 58 8.09 0.19 -26.30
C ALA A 58 7.26 -1.07 -25.98
N TYR A 59 6.22 -0.97 -25.15
CA TYR A 59 5.34 -2.08 -24.83
C TYR A 59 4.76 -2.71 -26.11
N ARG A 60 4.87 -4.03 -26.18
CA ARG A 60 4.27 -4.86 -27.22
C ARG A 60 3.26 -5.78 -26.57
N THR A 61 2.18 -6.09 -27.29
CA THR A 61 1.15 -7.01 -26.81
C THR A 61 1.77 -8.34 -26.36
N SER A 62 1.62 -8.65 -25.09
CA SER A 62 1.92 -9.97 -24.52
C SER A 62 0.62 -10.76 -24.36
N GLY A 63 0.73 -12.10 -24.42
CA GLY A 63 -0.38 -13.00 -24.10
C GLY A 63 -0.61 -13.18 -22.60
N ASP A 64 0.30 -12.68 -21.77
CA ASP A 64 0.24 -12.70 -20.32
C ASP A 64 0.79 -11.38 -19.75
N LEU A 65 0.48 -11.10 -18.48
CA LEU A 65 0.99 -9.95 -17.75
C LEU A 65 2.24 -10.29 -16.92
N GLY A 66 2.84 -11.47 -17.15
CA GLY A 66 4.01 -11.96 -16.43
C GLY A 66 3.79 -12.19 -14.92
N THR A 67 4.89 -12.19 -14.18
CA THR A 67 4.93 -12.50 -12.74
C THR A 67 4.22 -11.47 -11.87
N ASP A 68 3.98 -10.27 -12.38
CA ASP A 68 3.31 -9.23 -11.61
C ASP A 68 1.82 -9.53 -11.45
N SER A 69 1.18 -10.21 -12.42
CA SER A 69 -0.20 -10.72 -12.27
C SER A 69 -0.33 -11.65 -11.06
N ASP A 70 0.60 -12.60 -10.90
CA ASP A 70 0.57 -13.55 -9.78
C ASP A 70 0.77 -12.85 -8.43
N ARG A 71 1.68 -11.87 -8.38
CA ARG A 71 1.94 -11.07 -7.17
C ARG A 71 0.72 -10.24 -6.79
N ILE A 72 0.10 -9.59 -7.78
CA ILE A 72 -1.14 -8.82 -7.60
C ILE A 72 -2.26 -9.74 -7.11
N GLY A 73 -2.45 -10.90 -7.74
CA GLY A 73 -3.50 -11.85 -7.36
C GLY A 73 -3.37 -12.34 -5.92
N MET A 74 -2.15 -12.67 -5.48
CA MET A 74 -1.90 -13.07 -4.10
C MET A 74 -2.16 -11.93 -3.10
N ALA A 75 -1.59 -10.74 -3.36
CA ALA A 75 -1.73 -9.59 -2.49
C ALA A 75 -3.21 -9.13 -2.37
N LEU A 76 -3.93 -9.14 -3.50
CA LEU A 76 -5.34 -8.81 -3.53
C LEU A 76 -6.20 -9.83 -2.78
N ALA A 77 -5.93 -11.13 -2.91
CA ALA A 77 -6.67 -12.16 -2.18
C ALA A 77 -6.55 -11.97 -0.66
N VAL A 78 -5.36 -11.62 -0.18
CA VAL A 78 -5.15 -11.30 1.25
C VAL A 78 -5.88 -10.01 1.61
N PHE A 79 -5.73 -8.95 0.81
CA PHE A 79 -6.41 -7.68 1.07
C PHE A 79 -7.93 -7.84 1.16
N MET A 80 -8.53 -8.55 0.21
CA MET A 80 -9.97 -8.81 0.17
C MET A 80 -10.46 -9.60 1.38
N LYS A 81 -9.67 -10.57 1.86
CA LYS A 81 -9.99 -11.32 3.07
C LYS A 81 -10.04 -10.40 4.29
N GLU A 82 -9.08 -9.49 4.43
CA GLU A 82 -9.05 -8.54 5.54
C GLU A 82 -10.10 -7.43 5.37
N ALA A 83 -10.49 -7.09 4.13
CA ALA A 83 -11.43 -6.02 3.82
C ALA A 83 -12.91 -6.45 3.83
N ALA A 84 -13.23 -7.76 3.88
CA ALA A 84 -14.56 -8.31 3.65
C ALA A 84 -15.69 -7.68 4.49
N GLU A 85 -15.40 -7.33 5.75
CA GLU A 85 -16.36 -6.74 6.69
C GLU A 85 -16.13 -5.23 6.89
N THR A 86 -15.46 -4.59 5.94
CA THR A 86 -15.13 -3.15 5.98
C THR A 86 -15.77 -2.40 4.82
N PRO A 87 -15.88 -1.06 4.90
CA PRO A 87 -16.31 -0.24 3.77
C PRO A 87 -15.45 -0.39 2.50
N LEU A 88 -14.26 -1.00 2.60
CA LEU A 88 -13.31 -1.18 1.50
C LEU A 88 -13.61 -2.40 0.63
N ALA A 89 -14.54 -3.30 1.04
CA ALA A 89 -14.83 -4.53 0.31
C ALA A 89 -15.24 -4.27 -1.16
N ALA A 90 -16.12 -3.29 -1.38
CA ALA A 90 -16.58 -2.93 -2.72
C ALA A 90 -15.46 -2.34 -3.60
N ASP A 91 -14.54 -1.58 -3.00
CA ASP A 91 -13.38 -1.05 -3.72
C ASP A 91 -12.37 -2.16 -4.05
N ALA A 92 -12.18 -3.12 -3.15
CA ALA A 92 -11.35 -4.30 -3.39
C ALA A 92 -11.90 -5.16 -4.54
N ASP A 93 -13.22 -5.36 -4.56
CA ASP A 93 -13.92 -6.05 -5.66
C ASP A 93 -13.75 -5.30 -6.98
N LEU A 94 -13.85 -3.97 -6.97
CA LEU A 94 -13.62 -3.15 -8.16
C LEU A 94 -12.18 -3.31 -8.68
N VAL A 95 -11.18 -3.30 -7.81
CA VAL A 95 -9.78 -3.55 -8.19
C VAL A 95 -9.64 -4.94 -8.83
N ARG A 96 -10.24 -5.98 -8.25
CA ARG A 96 -10.28 -7.33 -8.83
C ARG A 96 -10.90 -7.35 -10.23
N GLU A 97 -12.02 -6.66 -10.42
CA GLU A 97 -12.68 -6.56 -11.72
C GLU A 97 -11.78 -5.90 -12.77
N LYS A 98 -11.05 -4.84 -12.42
CA LYS A 98 -10.13 -4.16 -13.33
C LYS A 98 -8.91 -5.00 -13.69
N ILE A 99 -8.34 -5.76 -12.75
CA ILE A 99 -7.25 -6.71 -13.02
C ILE A 99 -7.73 -7.79 -14.00
N ASN A 100 -8.86 -8.43 -13.70
CA ASN A 100 -9.44 -9.45 -14.56
C ASN A 100 -9.74 -8.93 -15.98
N ALA A 101 -10.18 -7.67 -16.10
CA ALA A 101 -10.42 -7.05 -17.40
C ALA A 101 -9.10 -6.87 -18.19
N LEU A 102 -8.05 -6.39 -17.54
CA LEU A 102 -6.73 -6.25 -18.16
C LEU A 102 -6.12 -7.60 -18.55
N GLU A 103 -6.22 -8.61 -17.69
CA GLU A 103 -5.76 -9.98 -17.98
C GLU A 103 -6.47 -10.57 -19.20
N ARG A 104 -7.79 -10.37 -19.34
CA ARG A 104 -8.54 -10.81 -20.53
C ARG A 104 -8.07 -10.10 -21.80
N LEU A 105 -7.76 -8.80 -21.72
CA LEU A 105 -7.23 -8.05 -22.86
C LEU A 105 -5.84 -8.55 -23.26
N ALA A 106 -4.97 -8.83 -22.30
CA ALA A 106 -3.66 -9.44 -22.56
C ALA A 106 -3.79 -10.84 -23.17
N ALA A 107 -4.59 -11.71 -22.56
CA ALA A 107 -4.81 -13.08 -23.03
C ALA A 107 -5.38 -13.15 -24.45
N SER A 108 -6.28 -12.21 -24.80
CA SER A 108 -6.85 -12.10 -26.14
C SER A 108 -5.96 -11.34 -27.13
N ARG A 109 -4.79 -10.85 -26.69
CA ARG A 109 -3.88 -10.00 -27.47
C ARG A 109 -4.59 -8.78 -28.07
N ALA A 110 -5.50 -8.19 -27.30
CA ALA A 110 -6.23 -6.99 -27.68
C ALA A 110 -5.26 -5.85 -28.03
N PRO A 111 -5.67 -4.86 -28.85
CA PRO A 111 -4.82 -3.73 -29.23
C PRO A 111 -4.17 -3.06 -28.02
N VAL A 112 -2.89 -2.66 -28.16
CA VAL A 112 -2.09 -2.04 -27.08
C VAL A 112 -2.84 -0.88 -26.42
N GLU A 113 -3.50 -0.02 -27.20
CA GLU A 113 -4.26 1.11 -26.67
C GLU A 113 -5.39 0.69 -25.70
N GLN A 114 -6.04 -0.45 -25.95
CA GLN A 114 -7.07 -0.96 -25.03
C GLN A 114 -6.44 -1.47 -23.73
N GLN A 115 -5.26 -2.10 -23.81
CA GLN A 115 -4.52 -2.56 -22.63
C GLN A 115 -4.03 -1.36 -21.80
N ARG A 116 -3.53 -0.30 -22.46
CA ARG A 116 -3.12 0.95 -21.81
C ARG A 116 -4.27 1.64 -21.09
N GLU A 117 -5.42 1.74 -21.74
CA GLU A 117 -6.60 2.32 -21.12
C GLU A 117 -7.04 1.48 -19.90
N ALA A 118 -7.10 0.16 -20.04
CA ALA A 118 -7.41 -0.73 -18.92
C ALA A 118 -6.41 -0.57 -17.76
N ALA A 119 -5.10 -0.50 -18.05
CA ALA A 119 -4.06 -0.26 -17.05
C ALA A 119 -4.23 1.10 -16.33
N ARG A 120 -4.62 2.17 -17.03
CA ARG A 120 -4.95 3.46 -16.39
C ARG A 120 -6.17 3.36 -15.48
N THR A 121 -7.21 2.65 -15.91
CA THR A 121 -8.40 2.46 -15.06
C THR A 121 -8.10 1.62 -13.82
N LEU A 122 -7.20 0.64 -13.93
CA LEU A 122 -6.70 -0.14 -12.79
C LEU A 122 -5.91 0.75 -11.82
N GLN A 123 -4.96 1.54 -12.33
CA GLN A 123 -4.18 2.48 -11.52
C GLN A 123 -5.08 3.48 -10.77
N ALA A 124 -6.12 4.00 -11.45
CA ALA A 124 -7.10 4.89 -10.84
C ALA A 124 -7.90 4.20 -9.72
N ALA A 125 -8.31 2.95 -9.91
CA ALA A 125 -9.03 2.19 -8.88
C ALA A 125 -8.16 1.94 -7.64
N VAL A 126 -6.89 1.56 -7.82
CA VAL A 126 -5.93 1.38 -6.71
C VAL A 126 -5.66 2.69 -5.98
N SER A 127 -5.52 3.81 -6.70
CA SER A 127 -5.36 5.13 -6.09
C SER A 127 -6.60 5.57 -5.30
N ALA A 128 -7.81 5.30 -5.82
CA ALA A 128 -9.06 5.57 -5.11
C ALA A 128 -9.21 4.72 -3.84
N LEU A 129 -8.78 3.45 -3.89
CA LEU A 129 -8.72 2.58 -2.72
C LEU A 129 -7.70 3.09 -1.70
N LYS A 130 -6.51 3.51 -2.15
CA LYS A 130 -5.46 4.10 -1.29
C LYS A 130 -5.97 5.28 -0.49
N ALA A 131 -6.75 6.16 -1.11
CA ALA A 131 -7.28 7.35 -0.47
C ALA A 131 -8.27 7.05 0.68
N LYS A 132 -8.73 5.80 0.81
CA LYS A 132 -9.68 5.33 1.83
C LYS A 132 -9.01 4.50 2.95
N LEU A 133 -7.75 4.11 2.76
CA LEU A 133 -6.92 3.43 3.76
C LEU A 133 -6.28 4.43 4.72
#